data_AF-A0A3R7FKB6-F1
#
_entry.id   AF-A0A3R7FKB6-F1
#
_cell.length_a   1.000
_cell.length_b   1.000
_cell.length_c   1.000
_cell.angle_alpha   90.00
_cell.angle_beta   90.00
_cell.angle_gamma   90.00
#
_symmetry.space_group_name_H-M   'P 1'
#
loop_
_entity.id
_entity.type
_entity.pdbx_description
1 polymer ?
#
loop_
_entity_poly.entity_id
_entity_poly.type
_entity_poly.pdbx_seq_one_letter_code
_entity_poly.pdbx_strand_id
1 'polypeptide(L)'
;MGIDKQRVDQPVPEHQLPFAADQFRVIVQFGAAAAMDGIWGDPGVAADKFTRWLGTHGSQAGAQICLWAEAGERRALVRRWREQPGEEEVFFVLQASAHDQNRSL
;
A
#
# COMPACT_ATOMS: atom_id res chain seq x y z
N MET A 1 -26.61 13.69 -7.44
CA MET A 1 -26.16 12.67 -6.49
C MET A 1 -24.65 12.70 -6.50
N GLY A 2 -24.04 13.50 -5.61
CA GLY A 2 -22.59 13.70 -5.57
C GLY A 2 -21.96 12.55 -4.84
N ILE A 3 -21.03 11.84 -5.49
CA ILE A 3 -20.19 10.86 -4.80
C ILE A 3 -19.33 11.68 -3.84
N ASP A 4 -19.58 11.51 -2.55
CA ASP A 4 -18.76 12.12 -1.51
C ASP A 4 -17.36 11.51 -1.60
N LYS A 5 -16.42 12.29 -2.16
CA LYS A 5 -15.02 11.90 -2.35
C LYS A 5 -14.18 12.06 -1.07
N GLN A 6 -14.81 12.28 0.09
CA GLN A 6 -14.11 12.40 1.36
C GLN A 6 -13.94 10.98 1.90
N ARG A 7 -12.76 10.36 1.80
CA ARG A 7 -11.55 10.80 2.48
C ARG A 7 -10.38 10.13 1.77
N VAL A 8 -9.60 10.92 1.02
CA VAL A 8 -8.21 10.52 0.76
C VAL A 8 -7.55 10.64 2.13
N ASP A 9 -7.41 9.51 2.81
CA ASP A 9 -6.67 9.44 4.06
C ASP A 9 -5.30 10.09 3.82
N GLN A 10 -4.96 11.04 4.69
CA GLN A 10 -3.83 11.95 4.55
C GLN A 10 -2.56 11.19 4.12
N PRO A 11 -1.61 11.84 3.42
CA PRO A 11 -0.26 11.32 3.40
C PRO A 11 0.18 11.02 4.83
N VAL A 12 0.35 9.73 5.15
CA VAL A 12 1.10 9.32 6.33
C VAL A 12 2.49 9.93 6.15
N PRO A 13 2.85 10.96 6.94
CA PRO A 13 4.17 11.55 6.85
C PRO A 13 5.19 10.47 7.18
N GLU A 14 6.36 10.50 6.54
CA GLU A 14 7.45 9.52 6.74
C GLU A 14 7.78 9.33 8.24
N HIS A 15 7.59 10.38 9.05
CA HIS A 15 7.74 10.38 10.51
C HIS A 15 6.78 9.47 11.29
N GLN A 16 5.75 8.88 10.66
CA GLN A 16 4.83 7.91 11.27
C GLN A 16 5.17 6.46 10.93
N LEU A 17 6.18 6.21 10.09
CA LEU A 17 6.63 4.85 9.82
C LEU A 17 7.39 4.31 11.05
N PRO A 18 7.20 3.03 11.41
CA PRO A 18 7.93 2.41 12.52
C PRO A 18 9.43 2.18 12.21
N PHE A 19 9.88 2.52 11.00
CA PHE A 19 11.26 2.39 10.54
C PHE A 19 11.56 3.39 9.41
N ALA A 20 12.85 3.67 9.19
CA ALA A 20 13.31 4.38 8.00
C ALA A 20 13.20 3.46 6.77
N ALA A 21 12.26 3.77 5.88
CA ALA A 21 12.04 3.04 4.64
C ALA A 21 13.13 3.37 3.61
N ASP A 22 13.58 2.37 2.85
CA ASP A 22 14.45 2.56 1.69
C ASP A 22 13.68 2.52 0.35
N GLN A 23 12.49 1.89 0.36
CA GLN A 23 11.66 1.69 -0.81
C GLN A 23 10.18 1.78 -0.47
N PHE A 24 9.39 2.17 -1.48
CA PHE A 24 7.95 2.29 -1.42
C PHE A 24 7.34 1.56 -2.60
N ARG A 25 6.41 0.65 -2.32
CA ARG A 25 5.80 -0.22 -3.32
C ARG A 25 4.31 0.03 -3.42
N VAL A 26 3.82 0.32 -4.62
CA VAL A 26 2.38 0.40 -4.88
C VAL A 26 1.95 -0.85 -5.61
N ILE A 27 0.91 -1.50 -5.09
CA ILE A 27 0.31 -2.69 -5.70
C ILE A 27 -1.17 -2.38 -5.97
N VAL A 28 -1.61 -2.53 -7.22
CA VAL A 28 -3.02 -2.51 -7.61
C VAL A 28 -3.45 -3.94 -7.84
N GLN A 29 -4.51 -4.41 -7.21
CA GLN A 29 -5.08 -5.73 -7.39
C GLN A 29 -6.52 -5.60 -7.92
N PHE A 30 -6.88 -6.45 -8.87
CA PHE A 30 -8.26 -6.62 -9.34
C PHE A 30 -8.73 -8.03 -9.01
N GLY A 31 -9.53 -8.18 -7.96
CA GLY A 31 -9.91 -9.50 -7.47
C GLY A 31 -8.69 -10.41 -7.19
N ALA A 32 -8.72 -11.65 -7.67
CA ALA A 32 -7.71 -12.66 -7.35
C ALA A 32 -6.52 -12.77 -8.34
N ALA A 33 -6.54 -12.05 -9.48
CA ALA A 33 -5.76 -12.48 -10.65
C ALA A 33 -4.81 -11.45 -11.26
N ALA A 34 -5.08 -10.14 -11.17
CA ALA A 34 -4.27 -9.13 -11.84
C ALA A 34 -3.68 -8.16 -10.83
N ALA A 35 -2.34 -8.12 -10.77
CA ALA A 35 -1.61 -7.16 -9.97
C ALA A 35 -0.74 -6.25 -10.85
N MET A 36 -0.94 -4.92 -10.76
CA MET A 36 0.07 -3.97 -11.20
C MET A 36 0.97 -3.66 -10.02
N ASP A 37 2.27 -3.58 -10.26
CA ASP A 37 3.29 -3.42 -9.22
C ASP A 37 4.32 -2.38 -9.66
N GLY A 38 4.67 -1.47 -8.75
CA GLY A 38 5.72 -0.49 -8.96
C GLY A 38 6.43 -0.18 -7.65
N ILE A 39 7.74 0.03 -7.75
CA ILE A 39 8.64 0.30 -6.62
C ILE A 39 9.38 1.61 -6.88
N TRP A 40 9.48 2.45 -5.85
CA TRP A 40 10.16 3.74 -5.90
C TRP A 40 10.96 3.97 -4.62
N GLY A 41 12.14 4.60 -4.74
CA GLY A 41 12.95 4.99 -3.57
C GLY A 41 12.51 6.32 -2.93
N ASP A 42 11.58 7.05 -3.57
CA ASP A 42 11.07 8.33 -3.07
C ASP A 42 9.60 8.20 -2.65
N PRO A 43 9.24 8.58 -1.41
CA PRO A 43 7.87 8.47 -0.91
C PRO A 43 6.89 9.41 -1.61
N GLY A 44 7.33 10.60 -2.01
CA GLY A 44 6.51 11.57 -2.74
C GLY A 44 6.12 11.02 -4.12
N VAL A 45 7.08 10.45 -4.83
CA VAL A 45 6.83 9.79 -6.13
C VAL A 45 5.89 8.60 -5.96
N ALA A 46 6.10 7.76 -4.95
CA ALA A 46 5.22 6.61 -4.70
C ALA A 46 3.79 7.04 -4.34
N ALA A 47 3.63 8.09 -3.54
CA ALA A 47 2.33 8.67 -3.21
C ALA A 47 1.62 9.25 -4.45
N ASP A 48 2.35 9.95 -5.32
CA ASP A 48 1.81 10.45 -6.58
C ASP A 48 1.35 9.31 -7.50
N LYS A 49 2.12 8.22 -7.55
CA LYS A 49 1.77 7.03 -8.34
C LYS A 49 0.54 6.33 -7.78
N PHE A 50 0.45 6.21 -6.46
CA PHE A 50 -0.75 5.72 -5.78
C PHE A 50 -1.97 6.54 -6.18
N THR A 51 -1.92 7.88 -6.09
CA THR A 51 -3.05 8.75 -6.44
C THR A 51 -3.42 8.66 -7.92
N ARG A 52 -2.43 8.59 -8.82
CA ARG A 52 -2.70 8.42 -10.26
C ARG A 52 -3.36 7.08 -10.56
N TRP A 53 -2.85 5.98 -10.00
CA TRP A 53 -3.44 4.66 -10.18
C TRP A 53 -4.82 4.56 -9.55
N LEU A 54 -5.06 5.23 -8.42
CA LEU A 54 -6.38 5.39 -7.84
C LEU A 54 -7.34 6.10 -8.80
N GLY A 55 -6.92 7.21 -9.43
CA GLY A 55 -7.73 7.92 -10.41
C GLY A 55 -8.06 7.08 -11.66
N THR A 56 -7.14 6.21 -12.09
CA THR A 56 -7.30 5.39 -13.29
C THR A 56 -8.08 4.10 -13.03
N HIS A 57 -7.84 3.44 -11.90
CA HIS A 57 -8.27 2.07 -11.61
C HIS A 57 -9.26 1.97 -10.45
N GLY A 58 -9.40 3.04 -9.66
CA GLY A 58 -10.21 3.05 -8.45
C GLY A 58 -11.73 2.99 -8.65
N SER A 59 -12.22 2.88 -9.88
CA SER A 59 -13.64 2.59 -10.13
C SER A 59 -13.86 1.19 -10.68
N GLN A 60 -12.80 0.39 -10.83
CA GLN A 60 -12.91 -0.98 -11.32
C GLN A 60 -13.40 -1.88 -10.20
N ALA A 61 -14.37 -2.73 -10.50
CA ALA A 61 -14.98 -3.62 -9.51
C ALA A 61 -13.94 -4.53 -8.85
N GLY A 62 -13.90 -4.53 -7.53
CA GLY A 62 -12.93 -5.33 -6.77
C GLY A 62 -11.49 -4.82 -6.86
N ALA A 63 -11.30 -3.55 -7.23
CA ALA A 63 -10.00 -2.91 -7.19
C ALA A 63 -9.56 -2.65 -5.74
N GLN A 64 -8.30 -2.97 -5.46
CA GLN A 64 -7.59 -2.64 -4.24
C GLN A 64 -6.25 -2.04 -4.61
N ILE A 65 -5.87 -0.94 -3.98
CA ILE A 65 -4.59 -0.28 -4.19
C ILE A 65 -3.91 -0.14 -2.83
N CYS A 66 -2.71 -0.65 -2.70
CA CYS A 66 -1.92 -0.57 -1.47
C CYS A 66 -0.61 0.13 -1.75
N LEU A 67 -0.22 1.06 -0.89
CA LEU A 67 1.11 1.64 -0.81
C LEU A 67 1.79 1.07 0.43
N TRP A 68 2.93 0.43 0.24
CA TRP A 68 3.77 -0.14 1.28
C TRP A 68 5.06 0.64 1.39
N ALA A 69 5.57 0.76 2.61
CA ALA A 69 6.93 1.16 2.92
C ALA A 69 7.72 -0.10 3.23
N GLU A 70 8.91 -0.23 2.68
CA GLU A 70 9.78 -1.39 2.81
C GLU A 70 11.18 -0.96 3.29
N ALA A 71 11.83 -1.79 4.10
CA ALA A 71 13.21 -1.63 4.57
C ALA A 71 13.81 -2.99 4.92
N GLY A 72 14.59 -3.57 3.99
CA GLY A 72 15.03 -4.97 4.09
C GLY A 72 13.82 -5.91 4.19
N GLU A 73 13.72 -6.68 5.27
CA GLU A 73 12.61 -7.62 5.50
C GLU A 73 11.41 -6.97 6.21
N ARG A 74 11.50 -5.69 6.57
CA ARG A 74 10.39 -4.97 7.19
C ARG A 74 9.50 -4.36 6.13
N ARG A 75 8.19 -4.46 6.32
CA ARG A 75 7.19 -3.75 5.53
C ARG A 75 6.08 -3.19 6.40
N ALA A 76 5.57 -2.02 6.03
CA ALA A 76 4.44 -1.37 6.69
C ALA A 76 3.45 -0.87 5.64
N LEU A 77 2.16 -1.09 5.86
CA LEU A 77 1.12 -0.53 5.00
C LEU A 77 1.00 0.97 5.29
N VAL A 78 1.31 1.79 4.29
CA VAL A 78 1.27 3.25 4.40
C VAL A 78 -0.12 3.76 4.04
N ARG A 79 -0.65 3.30 2.91
CA ARG A 79 -2.02 3.62 2.49
C ARG A 79 -2.66 2.43 1.84
N ARG A 80 -3.98 2.34 1.99
CA ARG A 80 -4.80 1.42 1.24
C ARG A 80 -6.03 2.16 0.76
N TRP A 81 -6.42 1.85 -0.46
CA TRP A 81 -7.73 2.14 -0.98
C TRP A 81 -8.34 0.82 -1.45
N ARG A 82 -9.63 0.65 -1.18
CA ARG A 82 -10.42 -0.46 -1.68
C ARG A 82 -11.80 0.07 -2.03
N GLU A 83 -12.34 -0.31 -3.17
CA GLU A 83 -13.77 -0.14 -3.41
C GLU A 83 -14.53 -1.08 -2.46
N GLN A 84 -15.14 -0.55 -1.40
CA GLN A 84 -16.04 -1.31 -0.52
C GLN A 84 -17.44 -0.69 -0.50
N PRO A 85 -18.51 -1.48 -0.67
CA PRO A 85 -19.81 -1.15 -0.09
C PRO A 85 -19.74 -1.40 1.43
N GLY A 86 -19.28 -0.39 2.18
CA GLY A 86 -19.42 -0.25 3.64
C GLY A 86 -18.87 -1.38 4.53
N GLU A 87 -17.61 -1.30 4.98
CA GLU A 87 -17.18 -1.74 6.32
C GLU A 87 -15.77 -1.22 6.68
N GLU A 88 -15.54 -0.99 7.99
CA GLU A 88 -14.33 -0.44 8.63
C GLU A 88 -13.06 -1.29 8.45
N GLU A 89 -11.89 -0.63 8.38
CA GLU A 89 -10.59 -1.32 8.28
C GLU A 89 -9.77 -1.24 9.58
N VAL A 90 -9.39 -2.41 10.09
CA VAL A 90 -8.37 -2.61 11.13
C VAL A 90 -6.99 -2.74 10.48
N PHE A 91 -6.01 -1.96 10.92
CA PHE A 91 -4.62 -1.99 10.44
C PHE A 91 -3.79 -3.00 11.24
N PHE A 92 -3.09 -3.91 10.54
CA PHE A 92 -2.10 -4.81 11.13
C PHE A 92 -0.71 -4.51 10.55
N VAL A 93 0.29 -4.34 11.43
CA VAL A 93 1.71 -4.33 11.03
C VAL A 93 2.15 -5.78 10.84
N LEU A 94 2.35 -6.21 9.59
CA LEU A 94 2.93 -7.50 9.30
C LEU A 94 4.46 -7.39 9.35
N GLN A 95 5.06 -7.76 10.47
CA GLN A 95 6.49 -8.08 10.49
C GLN A 95 6.67 -9.37 9.69
N ALA A 96 7.37 -9.32 8.55
CA ALA A 96 7.80 -10.56 7.92
C ALA A 96 8.90 -11.15 8.81
N SER A 97 8.60 -12.27 9.47
CA SER A 97 9.62 -13.04 10.15
C SER A 97 10.58 -13.54 9.08
N ALA A 98 11.79 -12.99 9.10
CA ALA A 98 12.96 -13.54 8.47
C ALA A 98 13.17 -14.96 9.01
N HIS A 99 12.64 -15.95 8.31
CA HIS A 99 12.97 -17.34 8.59
C HIS A 99 14.30 -17.63 7.91
N ASP A 100 15.37 -17.06 8.48
CA ASP A 100 16.74 -17.47 8.19
C ASP A 100 16.90 -18.91 8.71
N GLN A 101 16.63 -19.90 7.87
CA GLN A 101 17.14 -21.24 8.09
C GLN A 101 18.62 -21.26 7.73
N ASN A 102 19.43 -20.74 8.65
CA ASN A 102 20.82 -21.11 8.80
C ASN A 102 20.90 -22.61 9.12
N ARG A 103 20.85 -23.45 8.08
CA ARG A 103 21.38 -24.81 8.15
C ARG A 103 22.90 -24.71 7.94
N SER A 104 23.61 -24.47 9.04
CA SER A 104 25.03 -24.79 9.14
C SER A 104 25.21 -26.27 9.51
N LEU A 105 26.24 -26.88 8.90
CA LEU A 105 26.86 -28.20 9.11
C LEU A 105 26.27 -29.38 8.32
#